data_AF-Q89PX8-F1
#
_entry.id   AF-Q89PX8-F1
#
_cell.length_a   1.000
_cell.length_b   1.000
_cell.length_c   1.000
_cell.angle_alpha   90.00
_cell.angle_beta   90.00
_cell.angle_gamma   90.00
#
_symmetry.space_group_name_H-M   'P 1'
#
loop_
_entity.id
_entity.type
_entity.pdbx_description
1 polymer ?
#
loop_
_entity_poly.entity_id
_entity_poly.type
_entity_poly.pdbx_seq_one_letter_code
_entity_poly.pdbx_strand_id
1 'polypeptide(L)'
;MNTIALHVNRRAVELSAEPRTSLADFVRDKLDLTGTHLGCEHGVCGACTVLLDGVPARSCITYAVACEGADITTIEGLDEDEVTTELRAAFTREHALQCGYCTPGMLVSARDLVLRLPDADERRIRVGLSGNLCRCTGYVGIVRAVQSVIEARRARNIAPQAGGGRTSLGPAGSGRAASGQIEPRPARQALVAASDSVVPGTIPDFTPATVLDQRFSLPYPPAKVFAMFDDIAGIAACLPGVSLAAPPRPECVEGVIRVRLGPIAASFEGAARVERDPATLSGRIVGIGTDQRNHSATQGEIRYRLIPLDGGAATSVDLSIGYTLTGMLAQVGRPGLVRDLARRLVAEFAGNLDRHMSGAPSGQAAPAELSFWSLASDVLRARLARMFGRVFTGKGGAE
;
A
#
# COMPACT_ATOMS: atom_id res chain seq x y z
N MET A 1 -27.84 -3.68 1.52
CA MET A 1 -27.78 -2.40 2.25
C MET A 1 -28.61 -2.57 3.49
N ASN A 2 -28.09 -2.16 4.65
CA ASN A 2 -28.80 -2.21 5.93
C ASN A 2 -29.13 -0.78 6.35
N THR A 3 -30.37 -0.52 6.73
CA THR A 3 -30.72 0.75 7.38
C THR A 3 -30.19 0.72 8.80
N ILE A 4 -29.47 1.78 9.17
CA ILE A 4 -28.88 1.92 10.50
C ILE A 4 -29.30 3.23 11.12
N ALA A 5 -29.56 3.22 12.44
CA ALA A 5 -29.92 4.40 13.21
C ALA A 5 -28.77 4.82 14.13
N LEU A 6 -28.30 6.06 13.98
CA LEU A 6 -27.20 6.65 14.74
C LEU A 6 -27.60 8.02 15.30
N HIS A 7 -26.90 8.49 16.33
CA HIS A 7 -26.92 9.89 16.73
C HIS A 7 -25.61 10.54 16.28
N VAL A 8 -25.63 11.36 15.24
CA VAL A 8 -24.43 12.05 14.73
C VAL A 8 -24.50 13.53 15.11
N ASN A 9 -23.52 14.01 15.88
CA ASN A 9 -23.48 15.36 16.43
C ASN A 9 -24.80 15.74 17.15
N ARG A 10 -25.34 14.83 17.97
CA ARG A 10 -26.63 14.93 18.69
C ARG A 10 -27.88 14.94 17.80
N ARG A 11 -27.75 14.72 16.49
CA ARG A 11 -28.89 14.60 15.58
C ARG A 11 -29.15 13.12 15.27
N ALA A 12 -30.41 12.68 15.41
CA ALA A 12 -30.82 11.36 14.96
C ALA A 12 -30.67 11.26 13.43
N VAL A 13 -30.04 10.18 12.97
CA VAL A 13 -29.79 9.86 11.57
C VAL A 13 -30.21 8.42 11.33
N GLU A 14 -31.07 8.20 10.34
CA GLU A 14 -31.45 6.88 9.88
C GLU A 14 -31.17 6.78 8.39
N LEU A 15 -30.17 6.00 7.99
CA LEU A 15 -29.73 5.89 6.59
C LEU A 15 -29.26 4.48 6.25
N SER A 16 -29.33 4.12 4.97
CA SER A 16 -28.83 2.83 4.50
C SER A 16 -27.32 2.85 4.23
N ALA A 17 -26.62 1.83 4.73
CA ALA A 17 -25.19 1.60 4.49
C ALA A 17 -24.93 0.18 3.95
N GLU A 18 -23.91 0.01 3.11
CA GLU A 18 -23.38 -1.34 2.83
C GLU A 18 -22.63 -1.86 4.06
N PRO A 19 -22.63 -3.18 4.34
CA PRO A 19 -21.91 -3.74 5.49
C PRO A 19 -20.42 -3.37 5.57
N ARG A 20 -19.78 -3.12 4.42
CA ARG A 20 -18.38 -2.74 4.30
C ARG A 20 -18.11 -1.24 4.44
N THR A 21 -19.15 -0.41 4.54
CA THR A 21 -19.00 1.06 4.60
C THR A 21 -18.29 1.43 5.88
N SER A 22 -17.15 2.12 5.78
CA SER A 22 -16.47 2.64 6.97
C SER A 22 -17.30 3.76 7.60
N LEU A 23 -17.15 4.00 8.90
CA LEU A 23 -17.80 5.09 9.59
C LEU A 23 -17.31 6.44 9.03
N ALA A 24 -16.05 6.51 8.60
CA ALA A 24 -15.50 7.71 7.95
C ALA A 24 -16.24 8.03 6.65
N ASP A 25 -16.40 7.06 5.76
CA ASP A 25 -17.11 7.25 4.49
C ASP A 25 -18.59 7.55 4.74
N PHE A 26 -19.19 6.90 5.74
CA PHE A 26 -20.57 7.19 6.12
C PHE A 26 -20.76 8.66 6.53
N VAL A 27 -19.94 9.20 7.45
CA VAL A 27 -20.10 10.60 7.87
C VAL A 27 -19.71 11.60 6.78
N ARG A 28 -18.71 11.28 5.94
CA ARG A 28 -18.24 12.17 4.88
C ARG A 28 -19.19 12.19 3.68
N ASP A 29 -19.57 11.03 3.18
CA ASP A 29 -20.23 10.90 1.87
C ASP A 29 -21.77 10.84 1.99
N LYS A 30 -22.30 10.43 3.15
CA LYS A 30 -23.77 10.38 3.38
C LYS A 30 -24.29 11.58 4.15
N LEU A 31 -23.45 12.25 4.94
CA LEU A 31 -23.85 13.35 5.82
C LEU A 31 -23.13 14.67 5.52
N ASP A 32 -22.20 14.69 4.55
CA ASP A 32 -21.39 15.85 4.17
C ASP A 32 -20.58 16.46 5.35
N LEU A 33 -20.27 15.65 6.37
CA LEU A 33 -19.42 16.03 7.50
C LEU A 33 -17.95 15.77 7.15
N THR A 34 -17.40 16.67 6.35
CA THR A 34 -16.12 16.50 5.66
C THR A 34 -14.87 16.82 6.50
N GLY A 35 -15.04 17.34 7.72
CA GLY A 35 -13.95 17.63 8.64
C GLY A 35 -13.20 16.38 9.12
N THR A 36 -13.83 15.21 9.07
CA THR A 36 -13.14 13.93 9.28
C THR A 36 -12.32 13.58 8.03
N HIS A 37 -11.01 13.43 8.14
CA HIS A 37 -10.13 13.19 6.99
C HIS A 37 -9.60 11.75 6.88
N LEU A 38 -9.33 11.30 5.66
CA LEU A 38 -8.80 9.97 5.36
C LEU A 38 -7.37 10.05 4.80
N GLY A 39 -6.38 9.84 5.66
CA GLY A 39 -4.97 9.88 5.26
C GLY A 39 -4.34 8.52 4.97
N CYS A 40 -4.74 7.48 5.70
CA CYS A 40 -4.12 6.15 5.59
C CYS A 40 -5.12 5.00 5.45
N GLU A 41 -6.33 5.12 6.01
CA GLU A 41 -7.38 4.09 5.94
C GLU A 41 -7.08 2.74 6.64
N HIS A 42 -5.88 2.56 7.20
CA HIS A 42 -5.51 1.39 8.01
C HIS A 42 -5.26 1.72 9.50
N GLY A 43 -5.90 2.77 10.03
CA GLY A 43 -5.91 3.10 11.47
C GLY A 43 -4.66 3.78 12.04
N VAL A 44 -3.62 4.01 11.23
CA VAL A 44 -2.31 4.49 11.68
C VAL A 44 -2.24 6.00 11.88
N CYS A 45 -2.73 6.81 10.92
CA CYS A 45 -2.45 8.25 10.90
C CYS A 45 -3.31 9.09 11.85
N GLY A 46 -4.50 8.61 12.23
CA GLY A 46 -5.42 9.32 13.12
C GLY A 46 -6.16 10.53 12.57
N ALA A 47 -6.00 10.88 11.29
CA ALA A 47 -6.76 11.97 10.67
C ALA A 47 -8.29 11.73 10.70
N CYS A 48 -8.72 10.47 10.78
CA CYS A 48 -10.10 10.03 10.81
C CYS A 48 -10.69 9.91 12.23
N THR A 49 -10.02 10.46 13.25
CA THR A 49 -10.45 10.28 14.64
C THR A 49 -11.75 11.06 14.90
N VAL A 50 -12.76 10.34 15.38
CA VAL A 50 -14.05 10.86 15.85
C VAL A 50 -14.28 10.39 17.29
N LEU A 51 -15.26 10.94 17.99
CA LEU A 51 -15.75 10.33 19.23
C LEU A 51 -16.87 9.35 18.89
N LEU A 52 -16.77 8.14 19.41
CA LEU A 52 -17.79 7.10 19.34
C LEU A 52 -18.15 6.74 20.79
N ASP A 53 -19.38 7.02 21.17
CA ASP A 53 -19.89 6.94 22.55
C ASP A 53 -18.96 7.67 23.54
N GLY A 54 -18.50 8.87 23.15
CA GLY A 54 -17.60 9.72 23.93
C GLY A 54 -16.12 9.33 23.87
N VAL A 55 -15.75 8.26 23.16
CA VAL A 55 -14.39 7.73 23.11
C VAL A 55 -13.73 7.99 21.76
N PRO A 56 -12.47 8.51 21.69
CA PRO A 56 -11.75 8.61 20.43
C PRO A 56 -11.61 7.26 19.73
N ALA A 57 -12.07 7.19 18.48
CA ALA A 57 -12.05 5.98 17.65
C ALA A 57 -11.61 6.28 16.21
N ARG A 58 -11.00 5.28 15.56
CA ARG A 58 -10.57 5.36 14.16
C ARG A 58 -11.72 5.02 13.22
N SER A 59 -12.43 6.04 12.75
CA SER A 59 -13.61 5.82 11.90
C SER A 59 -13.31 5.07 10.59
N CYS A 60 -12.08 5.13 10.07
CA CYS A 60 -11.70 4.45 8.83
C CYS A 60 -11.58 2.92 8.95
N ILE A 61 -11.45 2.39 10.17
CA ILE A 61 -11.40 0.93 10.45
C ILE A 61 -12.56 0.49 11.35
N THR A 62 -13.62 1.31 11.42
CA THR A 62 -14.86 0.99 12.11
C THR A 62 -15.95 0.95 11.05
N TYR A 63 -16.72 -0.14 10.97
CA TYR A 63 -17.84 -0.21 10.03
C TYR A 63 -19.03 0.58 10.57
N ALA A 64 -19.71 1.35 9.71
CA ALA A 64 -20.89 2.12 10.10
C ALA A 64 -22.00 1.22 10.67
N VAL A 65 -22.18 0.03 10.09
CA VAL A 65 -23.16 -0.96 10.55
C VAL A 65 -22.87 -1.54 11.93
N ALA A 66 -21.61 -1.48 12.39
CA ALA A 66 -21.23 -1.89 13.74
C ALA A 66 -21.48 -0.79 14.79
N CYS A 67 -21.99 0.37 14.36
CA CYS A 67 -22.24 1.52 15.20
C CYS A 67 -23.73 1.72 15.50
N GLU A 68 -24.62 0.78 15.15
CA GLU A 68 -26.06 0.89 15.42
C GLU A 68 -26.35 1.39 16.85
N GLY A 69 -27.19 2.42 16.96
CA GLY A 69 -27.59 3.06 18.21
C GLY A 69 -26.50 3.88 18.92
N ALA A 70 -25.35 4.11 18.30
CA ALA A 70 -24.23 4.84 18.90
C ALA A 70 -24.36 6.36 18.80
N ASP A 71 -23.67 7.05 19.72
CA ASP A 71 -23.44 8.48 19.70
C ASP A 71 -22.10 8.81 19.02
N ILE A 72 -22.15 9.35 17.80
CA ILE A 72 -20.99 9.75 17.01
C ILE A 72 -20.82 11.26 17.08
N THR A 73 -19.65 11.75 17.49
CA THR A 73 -19.31 13.18 17.44
C THR A 73 -18.09 13.40 16.56
N THR A 74 -18.30 14.10 15.46
CA THR A 74 -17.26 14.56 14.52
C THR A 74 -16.68 15.90 14.99
N ILE A 75 -15.68 16.45 14.27
CA ILE A 75 -15.09 17.76 14.65
C ILE A 75 -16.12 18.89 14.57
N GLU A 76 -17.07 18.80 13.63
CA GLU A 76 -18.17 19.73 13.44
C GLU A 76 -19.15 19.71 14.62
N GLY A 77 -19.26 18.57 15.31
CA GLY A 77 -20.07 18.45 16.52
C GLY A 77 -19.45 19.09 17.76
N LEU A 78 -18.20 19.58 17.66
CA LEU A 78 -17.42 20.15 18.76
C LEU A 78 -17.24 21.67 18.65
N ASP A 79 -17.99 22.36 17.79
CA ASP A 79 -17.82 23.82 17.63
C ASP A 79 -18.24 24.60 18.88
N GLU A 80 -19.24 24.12 19.63
CA GLU A 80 -19.69 24.69 20.90
C GLU A 80 -19.07 24.00 22.14
N ASP A 81 -18.11 23.10 21.94
CA ASP A 81 -17.44 22.40 23.03
C ASP A 81 -16.38 23.30 23.67
N GLU A 82 -16.49 23.51 24.99
CA GLU A 82 -15.60 24.41 25.74
C GLU A 82 -14.12 24.02 25.60
N VAL A 83 -13.80 22.73 25.75
CA VAL A 83 -12.42 22.23 25.65
C VAL A 83 -11.87 22.43 24.24
N THR A 84 -12.67 22.13 23.22
CA THR A 84 -12.28 22.30 21.82
C THR A 84 -12.09 23.77 21.48
N THR A 85 -12.92 24.66 22.01
CA THR A 85 -12.76 26.12 21.87
C THR A 85 -11.42 26.60 22.45
N GLU A 86 -11.09 26.18 23.66
CA GLU A 86 -9.79 26.48 24.30
C GLU A 86 -8.62 25.92 23.48
N LEU A 87 -8.75 24.69 22.99
CA LEU A 87 -7.74 24.05 22.15
C LEU A 87 -7.57 24.76 20.81
N ARG A 88 -8.64 25.18 20.14
CA ARG A 88 -8.56 25.95 18.88
C ARG A 88 -7.80 27.26 19.10
N ALA A 89 -8.11 27.99 20.19
CA ALA A 89 -7.39 29.21 20.55
C ALA A 89 -5.90 28.92 20.83
N ALA A 90 -5.59 27.85 21.57
CA ALA A 90 -4.21 27.45 21.84
C ALA A 90 -3.46 26.99 20.58
N PHE A 91 -4.12 26.27 19.69
CA PHE A 91 -3.54 25.82 18.43
C PHE A 91 -3.15 27.00 17.53
N THR A 92 -3.96 28.07 17.53
CA THR A 92 -3.63 29.32 16.84
C THR A 92 -2.42 30.01 17.46
N ARG A 93 -2.41 30.22 18.79
CA ARG A 93 -1.30 30.90 19.48
C ARG A 93 0.03 30.18 19.34
N GLU A 94 0.02 28.84 19.41
CA GLU A 94 1.23 28.01 19.41
C GLU A 94 1.64 27.52 18.01
N HIS A 95 1.00 28.04 16.95
CA HIS A 95 1.22 27.59 15.57
C HIS A 95 1.15 26.06 15.40
N ALA A 96 0.16 25.45 16.05
CA ALA A 96 -0.05 24.00 16.11
C ALA A 96 -0.71 23.40 14.86
N LEU A 97 -0.94 24.21 13.82
CA LEU A 97 -1.43 23.75 12.52
C LEU A 97 -0.77 24.52 11.37
N GLN A 98 -0.66 23.87 10.21
CA GLN A 98 -0.20 24.49 8.96
C GLN A 98 -1.16 24.13 7.83
N CYS A 99 -1.02 22.94 7.22
CA CYS A 99 -1.92 22.49 6.15
C CYS A 99 -3.35 22.18 6.62
N GLY A 100 -3.59 22.07 7.94
CA GLY A 100 -4.89 21.77 8.52
C GLY A 100 -5.35 20.32 8.41
N TYR A 101 -4.70 19.47 7.60
CA TYR A 101 -5.22 18.14 7.29
C TYR A 101 -5.31 17.20 8.50
N CYS A 102 -4.32 17.17 9.38
CA CYS A 102 -4.40 16.34 10.59
C CYS A 102 -5.20 17.00 11.73
N THR A 103 -5.53 18.29 11.61
CA THR A 103 -6.00 19.13 12.72
C THR A 103 -7.33 18.63 13.31
N PRO A 104 -8.34 18.21 12.53
CA PRO A 104 -9.58 17.66 13.08
C PRO A 104 -9.37 16.48 14.03
N GLY A 105 -8.71 15.41 13.56
CA GLY A 105 -8.41 14.23 14.39
C GLY A 105 -7.47 14.53 15.57
N MET A 106 -6.54 15.47 15.37
CA MET A 106 -5.66 15.96 16.42
C MET A 106 -6.43 16.68 17.54
N LEU A 107 -7.40 17.54 17.20
CA LEU A 107 -8.24 18.25 18.17
C LEU A 107 -9.12 17.29 18.96
N VAL A 108 -9.75 16.31 18.29
CA VAL A 108 -10.55 15.27 18.97
C VAL A 108 -9.71 14.50 19.99
N SER A 109 -8.48 14.14 19.62
CA SER A 109 -7.57 13.41 20.50
C SER A 109 -7.03 14.29 21.63
N ALA A 110 -6.68 15.54 21.33
CA ALA A 110 -6.23 16.52 22.33
C ALA A 110 -7.31 16.81 23.37
N ARG A 111 -8.57 16.94 22.94
CA ARG A 111 -9.73 17.13 23.82
C ARG A 111 -9.83 16.01 24.85
N ASP A 112 -9.71 14.75 24.40
CA ASP A 112 -9.70 13.58 25.30
C ASP A 112 -8.54 13.63 26.30
N LEU A 113 -7.34 14.05 25.88
CA LEU A 113 -6.20 14.20 26.79
C LEU A 113 -6.43 15.29 27.83
N VAL A 114 -6.96 16.45 27.44
CA VAL A 114 -7.27 17.55 28.37
C VAL A 114 -8.28 17.11 29.42
N LEU A 115 -9.31 16.35 29.02
CA LEU A 115 -10.34 15.87 29.94
C LEU A 115 -9.83 14.79 30.90
N ARG A 116 -8.92 13.91 30.46
CA ARG A 116 -8.50 12.73 31.25
C ARG A 116 -7.20 12.90 32.02
N LEU A 117 -6.28 13.73 31.56
CA LEU A 117 -4.91 13.79 32.08
C LEU A 117 -4.60 15.20 32.63
N PRO A 118 -5.05 15.51 33.86
CA PRO A 118 -4.86 16.85 34.45
C PRO A 118 -3.38 17.18 34.70
N ASP A 119 -2.55 16.14 34.85
CA ASP A 119 -1.12 16.22 35.18
C ASP A 119 -0.25 15.57 34.09
N ALA A 120 -0.65 15.74 32.82
CA ALA A 120 0.17 15.31 31.71
C ALA A 120 1.40 16.22 31.57
N ASP A 121 2.59 15.65 31.81
CA ASP A 121 3.83 16.25 31.35
C ASP A 121 3.95 16.16 29.81
N GLU A 122 4.93 16.85 29.24
CA GLU A 122 5.19 16.86 27.79
C GLU A 122 5.26 15.44 27.21
N ARG A 123 5.91 14.51 27.92
CA ARG A 123 6.09 13.12 27.50
C ARG A 123 4.74 12.39 27.44
N ARG A 124 3.87 12.53 28.44
CA ARG A 124 2.54 11.92 28.46
C ARG A 124 1.65 12.49 27.35
N ILE A 125 1.75 13.78 27.07
CA ILE A 125 1.03 14.40 25.93
C ILE A 125 1.50 13.77 24.62
N ARG A 126 2.82 13.66 24.39
CA ARG A 126 3.38 13.02 23.19
C ARG A 126 2.95 11.57 23.03
N VAL A 127 2.97 10.79 24.11
CA VAL A 127 2.48 9.40 24.10
C VAL A 127 0.99 9.36 23.78
N GLY A 128 0.18 10.22 24.40
CA GLY A 128 -1.25 10.32 24.14
C GLY A 128 -1.59 10.71 22.70
N LEU A 129 -0.77 11.54 22.07
CA LEU A 129 -0.91 11.97 20.68
C LEU A 129 -0.18 11.07 19.67
N SER A 130 0.52 10.01 20.11
CA SER A 130 1.32 9.14 19.21
C SER A 130 0.51 8.49 18.09
N GLY A 131 -0.82 8.39 18.26
CA GLY A 131 -1.73 7.95 17.23
C GLY A 131 -2.10 9.02 16.17
N ASN A 132 -1.67 10.27 16.27
CA ASN A 132 -2.03 11.31 15.31
C ASN A 132 -0.79 11.82 14.61
N LEU A 133 -0.65 11.47 13.33
CA LEU A 133 0.50 11.83 12.53
C LEU A 133 0.32 13.23 11.92
N CYS A 134 1.34 14.07 12.10
CA CYS A 134 1.44 15.38 11.47
C CYS A 134 2.73 15.46 10.65
N ARG A 135 2.63 15.91 9.40
CA ARG A 135 3.80 16.06 8.52
C ARG A 135 4.39 17.46 8.50
N CYS A 136 3.67 18.45 9.02
CA CYS A 136 3.99 19.86 8.83
C CYS A 136 4.65 20.50 10.06
N THR A 137 4.13 20.23 11.26
CA THR A 137 4.45 21.04 12.46
C THR A 137 5.67 20.58 13.25
N GLY A 138 6.14 19.34 13.03
CA GLY A 138 7.13 18.72 13.92
C GLY A 138 6.63 18.52 15.37
N TYR A 139 5.31 18.62 15.59
CA TYR A 139 4.60 18.41 16.86
C TYR A 139 4.85 19.41 18.00
N VAL A 140 5.90 20.24 17.96
CA VAL A 140 6.25 21.12 19.08
C VAL A 140 5.11 22.06 19.46
N GLY A 141 4.53 22.79 18.49
CA GLY A 141 3.40 23.69 18.74
C GLY A 141 2.14 22.97 19.21
N ILE A 142 1.89 21.75 18.72
CA ILE A 142 0.75 20.92 19.14
C ILE A 142 0.88 20.54 20.62
N VAL A 143 2.05 20.06 21.03
CA VAL A 143 2.29 19.66 22.42
C VAL A 143 2.17 20.86 23.35
N ARG A 144 2.74 22.01 22.98
CA ARG A 144 2.60 23.27 23.75
C ARG A 144 1.15 23.72 23.87
N ALA A 145 0.38 23.63 22.78
CA ALA A 145 -1.04 24.02 22.80
C ALA A 145 -1.83 23.17 23.80
N VAL A 146 -1.69 21.85 23.74
CA VAL A 146 -2.37 20.92 24.66
C VAL A 146 -1.92 21.16 26.11
N GLN A 147 -0.62 21.31 26.34
CA GLN A 147 -0.06 21.57 27.67
C GLN A 147 -0.62 22.88 28.25
N SER A 148 -0.65 23.95 27.46
CA SER A 148 -1.16 25.25 27.92
C SER A 148 -2.63 25.20 28.36
N VAL A 149 -3.46 24.40 27.68
CA VAL A 149 -4.87 24.22 28.04
C VAL A 149 -5.00 23.43 29.34
N ILE A 150 -4.22 22.36 29.51
CA ILE A 150 -4.20 21.56 30.75
C ILE A 150 -3.81 22.44 31.94
N GLU A 151 -2.73 23.22 31.80
CA GLU A 151 -2.25 24.14 32.85
C GLU A 151 -3.28 25.23 33.18
N ALA A 152 -3.91 25.84 32.17
CA ALA A 152 -4.94 26.86 32.36
C ALA A 152 -6.22 26.32 33.03
N ARG A 153 -6.63 25.08 32.71
CA ARG A 153 -7.77 24.43 33.39
C ARG A 153 -7.43 24.09 34.83
N ARG A 154 -6.20 23.62 35.10
CA ARG A 154 -5.73 23.37 36.48
C ARG A 154 -5.70 24.65 37.31
N ALA A 155 -5.20 25.74 36.76
CA ALA A 155 -5.16 27.04 37.45
C ALA A 155 -6.56 27.56 37.82
N ARG A 156 -7.59 27.18 37.05
CA ARG A 156 -9.01 27.47 37.34
C ARG A 156 -9.69 26.42 38.24
N ASN A 157 -8.95 25.46 38.78
CA ASN A 157 -9.47 24.35 39.60
C ASN A 157 -10.55 23.51 38.90
N ILE A 158 -10.49 23.38 37.57
CA ILE A 158 -11.39 22.50 36.82
C ILE A 158 -10.85 21.06 36.92
N ALA A 159 -11.58 20.21 37.64
CA ALA A 159 -11.20 18.81 37.83
C ALA A 159 -11.27 18.00 36.52
N PRO A 160 -10.38 17.01 36.32
CA PRO A 160 -10.48 16.09 35.19
C PRO A 160 -11.74 15.22 35.28
N GLN A 161 -12.19 14.72 34.14
CA GLN A 161 -13.23 13.70 34.09
C GLN A 161 -12.60 12.33 34.33
N ALA A 162 -13.01 11.64 35.39
CA ALA A 162 -12.56 10.29 35.69
C ALA A 162 -12.81 9.36 34.48
N GLY A 163 -11.75 8.75 33.96
CA GLY A 163 -11.81 7.91 32.76
C GLY A 163 -12.23 8.63 31.47
N GLY A 164 -12.47 9.94 31.49
CA GLY A 164 -12.98 10.73 30.35
C GLY A 164 -14.46 10.48 30.05
N GLY A 165 -15.24 10.03 31.04
CA GLY A 165 -16.63 9.63 30.83
C GLY A 165 -16.80 8.25 30.15
N ARG A 166 -15.71 7.49 30.00
CA ARG A 166 -15.74 6.15 29.40
C ARG A 166 -16.44 5.16 30.33
N THR A 167 -17.49 4.51 29.84
CA THR A 167 -18.19 3.43 30.56
C THR A 167 -17.66 2.03 30.20
N SER A 168 -16.95 1.88 29.08
CA SER A 168 -16.31 0.63 28.67
C SER A 168 -14.96 0.85 27.98
N LEU A 169 -14.06 -0.12 28.14
CA LEU A 169 -12.82 -0.27 27.37
C LEU A 169 -13.02 -1.49 26.46
N GLY A 170 -13.20 -1.28 25.15
CA GLY A 170 -13.53 -2.35 24.21
C GLY A 170 -13.31 -1.93 22.75
N PRO A 171 -13.27 -2.88 21.79
CA PRO A 171 -12.75 -2.66 20.44
C PRO A 171 -13.60 -1.64 19.67
N ALA A 172 -13.01 -1.02 18.65
CA ALA A 172 -13.65 0.03 17.85
C ALA A 172 -15.06 -0.37 17.37
N GLY A 173 -16.09 0.20 18.00
CA GLY A 173 -17.51 -0.14 17.83
C GLY A 173 -18.31 0.28 19.07
N SER A 174 -19.63 0.41 18.97
CA SER A 174 -20.46 1.06 20.00
C SER A 174 -20.62 0.28 21.30
N GLY A 175 -20.21 -1.00 21.31
CA GLY A 175 -20.55 -1.93 22.39
C GLY A 175 -22.06 -2.19 22.55
N ARG A 176 -22.91 -1.49 21.78
CA ARG A 176 -24.38 -1.59 21.76
C ARG A 176 -24.91 -2.35 20.56
N ALA A 177 -24.07 -2.60 19.55
CA ALA A 177 -24.46 -3.41 18.40
C ALA A 177 -24.92 -4.79 18.88
N ALA A 178 -26.22 -5.05 18.77
CA ALA A 178 -26.76 -6.38 19.01
C ALA A 178 -26.04 -7.34 18.05
N SER A 179 -25.54 -8.45 18.57
CA SER A 179 -25.14 -9.57 17.72
C SER A 179 -26.37 -9.96 16.91
N GLY A 180 -26.45 -9.52 15.65
CA GLY A 180 -27.51 -9.95 14.75
C GLY A 180 -27.55 -11.48 14.79
N GLN A 181 -28.74 -12.05 14.92
CA GLN A 181 -28.91 -13.49 14.75
C GLN A 181 -28.44 -13.83 13.34
N ILE A 182 -27.22 -14.34 13.24
CA ILE A 182 -26.75 -14.96 12.01
C ILE A 182 -27.53 -16.26 11.95
N GLU A 183 -28.61 -16.29 11.16
CA GLU A 183 -29.13 -17.58 10.71
C GLU A 183 -27.94 -18.35 10.14
N PRO A 184 -27.70 -19.59 10.59
CA PRO A 184 -26.55 -20.37 10.14
C PRO A 184 -26.66 -20.51 8.63
N ARG A 185 -25.88 -19.69 7.92
CA ARG A 185 -25.71 -19.83 6.48
C ARG A 185 -25.20 -21.25 6.28
N PRO A 186 -25.83 -22.07 5.43
CA PRO A 186 -25.38 -23.45 5.21
C PRO A 186 -23.88 -23.41 4.96
N ALA A 187 -23.15 -24.24 5.71
CA ALA A 187 -21.70 -24.25 5.71
C ALA A 187 -21.23 -24.17 4.26
N ARG A 188 -20.64 -23.03 3.90
CA ARG A 188 -19.98 -22.91 2.60
C ARG A 188 -18.91 -23.97 2.67
N GLN A 189 -19.04 -25.02 1.85
CA GLN A 189 -18.06 -26.11 1.79
C GLN A 189 -16.70 -25.45 1.85
N ALA A 190 -15.93 -25.83 2.87
CA ALA A 190 -14.56 -25.41 2.98
C ALA A 190 -13.95 -25.67 1.60
N LEU A 191 -13.47 -24.61 0.94
CA LEU A 191 -12.60 -24.79 -0.20
C LEU A 191 -11.47 -25.66 0.33
N VAL A 192 -11.48 -26.91 -0.12
CA VAL A 192 -10.46 -27.89 0.17
C VAL A 192 -9.15 -27.16 -0.02
N ALA A 193 -8.33 -27.09 1.02
CA ALA A 193 -7.00 -26.54 0.93
C ALA A 193 -6.33 -27.29 -0.23
N ALA A 194 -6.11 -26.59 -1.35
CA ALA A 194 -5.46 -27.15 -2.50
C ALA A 194 -3.99 -27.35 -2.12
N SER A 195 -3.75 -28.48 -1.45
CA SER A 195 -2.47 -29.11 -1.22
C SER A 195 -2.34 -30.25 -2.22
N ASP A 196 -2.67 -29.98 -3.47
CA ASP A 196 -2.33 -30.85 -4.58
C ASP A 196 -1.18 -30.17 -5.31
N SER A 197 -0.07 -30.91 -5.38
CA SER A 197 1.04 -30.64 -6.29
C SER A 197 0.48 -30.17 -7.63
N VAL A 198 0.76 -28.92 -7.97
CA VAL A 198 0.33 -28.28 -9.21
C VAL A 198 0.77 -29.15 -10.37
N VAL A 199 -0.21 -29.74 -11.09
CA VAL A 199 0.08 -30.45 -12.33
C VAL A 199 0.25 -29.39 -13.43
N PRO A 200 1.42 -29.32 -14.08
CA PRO A 200 1.77 -28.48 -15.24
C PRO A 200 0.67 -28.08 -16.24
N GLY A 201 -0.26 -28.98 -16.56
CA GLY A 201 -1.26 -28.80 -17.61
C GLY A 201 -2.54 -28.08 -17.19
N THR A 202 -2.76 -27.77 -15.91
CA THR A 202 -4.06 -27.29 -15.39
C THR A 202 -4.04 -25.85 -14.86
N ILE A 203 -2.98 -25.07 -15.10
CA ILE A 203 -2.91 -23.66 -14.68
C ILE A 203 -4.03 -22.87 -15.38
N PRO A 204 -5.05 -22.34 -14.69
CA PRO A 204 -6.16 -21.66 -15.34
C PRO A 204 -5.74 -20.28 -15.86
N ASP A 205 -6.44 -19.81 -16.90
CA ASP A 205 -6.36 -18.40 -17.30
C ASP A 205 -6.89 -17.49 -16.18
N PHE A 206 -6.32 -16.30 -16.08
CA PHE A 206 -6.74 -15.29 -15.12
C PHE A 206 -6.63 -13.89 -15.72
N THR A 207 -7.37 -12.95 -15.14
CA THR A 207 -7.25 -11.52 -15.46
C THR A 207 -6.30 -10.86 -14.48
N PRO A 208 -5.16 -10.31 -14.94
CA PRO A 208 -4.22 -9.63 -14.07
C PRO A 208 -4.82 -8.40 -13.38
N ALA A 209 -4.59 -8.25 -12.08
CA ALA A 209 -4.97 -7.05 -11.33
C ALA A 209 -4.08 -5.84 -11.69
N THR A 210 -2.86 -6.09 -12.15
CA THR A 210 -1.92 -5.05 -12.60
C THR A 210 -1.23 -5.51 -13.88
N VAL A 211 -1.08 -4.59 -14.84
CA VAL A 211 -0.40 -4.83 -16.13
C VAL A 211 0.68 -3.77 -16.35
N LEU A 212 1.82 -4.20 -16.87
CA LEU A 212 3.02 -3.41 -17.10
C LEU A 212 3.56 -3.70 -18.50
N ASP A 213 3.61 -2.69 -19.36
CA ASP A 213 4.23 -2.83 -20.68
C ASP A 213 5.71 -2.45 -20.63
N GLN A 214 6.57 -3.28 -21.22
CA GLN A 214 8.01 -3.07 -21.35
C GLN A 214 8.46 -3.38 -22.78
N ARG A 215 9.58 -2.78 -23.19
CA ARG A 215 10.18 -3.01 -24.51
C ARG A 215 11.69 -3.01 -24.39
N PHE A 216 12.33 -3.92 -25.11
CA PHE A 216 13.78 -3.89 -25.34
C PHE A 216 14.10 -4.34 -26.77
N SER A 217 15.32 -4.08 -27.23
CA SER A 217 15.76 -4.40 -28.59
C SER A 217 16.95 -5.35 -28.56
N LEU A 218 17.02 -6.24 -29.55
CA LEU A 218 18.12 -7.17 -29.76
C LEU A 218 18.65 -7.04 -31.19
N PRO A 219 19.98 -7.07 -31.39
CA PRO A 219 20.61 -6.96 -32.71
C PRO A 219 20.59 -8.28 -33.49
N TYR A 220 19.44 -8.95 -33.49
CA TYR A 220 19.23 -10.23 -34.20
C TYR A 220 17.89 -10.24 -34.94
N PRO A 221 17.76 -11.00 -36.05
CA PRO A 221 16.50 -11.16 -36.76
C PRO A 221 15.40 -11.81 -35.90
N PRO A 222 14.11 -11.47 -36.11
CA PRO A 222 13.02 -11.99 -35.28
C PRO A 222 12.92 -13.51 -35.24
N ALA A 223 13.21 -14.19 -36.35
CA ALA A 223 13.22 -15.65 -36.39
C ALA A 223 14.30 -16.26 -35.48
N LYS A 224 15.48 -15.63 -35.38
CA LYS A 224 16.57 -16.08 -34.48
C LYS A 224 16.20 -15.84 -33.02
N VAL A 225 15.62 -14.69 -32.71
CA VAL A 225 15.13 -14.37 -31.35
C VAL A 225 13.98 -15.31 -30.95
N PHE A 226 13.07 -15.62 -31.87
CA PHE A 226 11.98 -16.56 -31.63
C PHE A 226 12.52 -17.96 -31.36
N ALA A 227 13.48 -18.46 -32.15
CA ALA A 227 14.10 -19.76 -31.90
C ALA A 227 14.86 -19.81 -30.56
N MET A 228 15.48 -18.70 -30.13
CA MET A 228 16.09 -18.60 -28.80
C MET A 228 15.05 -18.80 -27.69
N PHE A 229 13.79 -18.43 -27.93
CA PHE A 229 12.73 -18.64 -26.96
C PHE A 229 12.25 -20.11 -26.83
N ASP A 230 12.72 -21.03 -27.69
CA ASP A 230 12.59 -22.48 -27.48
C ASP A 230 13.53 -23.00 -26.39
N ASP A 231 14.67 -22.33 -26.17
CA ASP A 231 15.62 -22.69 -25.14
C ASP A 231 15.18 -22.12 -23.77
N ILE A 232 14.19 -22.77 -23.17
CA ILE A 232 13.67 -22.39 -21.85
C ILE A 232 14.77 -22.39 -20.78
N ALA A 233 15.73 -23.32 -20.88
CA ALA A 233 16.84 -23.39 -19.92
C ALA A 233 17.78 -22.19 -20.07
N GLY A 234 18.14 -21.83 -21.31
CA GLY A 234 18.91 -20.63 -21.63
C GLY A 234 18.20 -19.34 -21.21
N ILE A 235 16.88 -19.24 -21.45
CA ILE A 235 16.07 -18.09 -20.98
C ILE A 235 16.08 -17.99 -19.46
N ALA A 236 15.82 -19.10 -18.76
CA ALA A 236 15.80 -19.13 -17.29
C ALA A 236 17.15 -18.69 -16.71
N ALA A 237 18.26 -19.11 -17.33
CA ALA A 237 19.61 -18.67 -16.94
C ALA A 237 19.87 -17.17 -17.18
N CYS A 238 19.12 -16.53 -18.09
CA CYS A 238 19.20 -15.09 -18.34
C CYS A 238 18.32 -14.27 -17.40
N LEU A 239 17.37 -14.89 -16.68
CA LEU A 239 16.43 -14.20 -15.79
C LEU A 239 16.99 -14.10 -14.36
N PRO A 240 17.22 -12.87 -13.83
CA PRO A 240 17.73 -12.71 -12.48
C PRO A 240 16.77 -13.28 -11.42
N GLY A 241 17.31 -14.10 -10.52
CA GLY A 241 16.55 -14.69 -9.41
C GLY A 241 15.64 -15.85 -9.79
N VAL A 242 15.67 -16.33 -11.04
CA VAL A 242 14.93 -17.51 -11.49
C VAL A 242 15.83 -18.74 -11.42
N SER A 243 15.29 -19.85 -10.91
CA SER A 243 15.95 -21.16 -10.97
C SER A 243 14.94 -22.25 -11.30
N LEU A 244 15.31 -23.17 -12.19
CA LEU A 244 14.47 -24.31 -12.56
C LEU A 244 14.51 -25.39 -11.46
N ALA A 245 13.36 -25.91 -11.08
CA ALA A 245 13.24 -26.99 -10.11
C ALA A 245 13.39 -28.38 -10.77
N ALA A 246 13.07 -28.47 -12.06
CA ALA A 246 13.20 -29.67 -12.88
C ALA A 246 13.60 -29.30 -14.32
N PRO A 247 14.07 -30.26 -15.15
CA PRO A 247 14.29 -30.02 -16.58
C PRO A 247 13.02 -29.46 -17.23
N PRO A 248 13.11 -28.34 -17.98
CA PRO A 248 11.93 -27.68 -18.51
C PRO A 248 11.31 -28.52 -19.63
N ARG A 249 9.98 -28.51 -19.71
CA ARG A 249 9.23 -29.05 -20.84
C ARG A 249 8.76 -27.89 -21.72
N PRO A 250 8.58 -28.07 -23.04
CA PRO A 250 8.19 -26.99 -23.94
C PRO A 250 6.91 -26.26 -23.53
N GLU A 251 5.95 -26.98 -22.94
CA GLU A 251 4.65 -26.43 -22.56
C GLU A 251 4.54 -26.08 -21.06
N CYS A 252 5.52 -26.50 -20.24
CA CYS A 252 5.51 -26.20 -18.82
C CYS A 252 6.89 -26.15 -18.17
N VAL A 253 7.03 -25.19 -17.27
CA VAL A 253 8.23 -24.92 -16.49
C VAL A 253 7.90 -24.96 -15.01
N GLU A 254 8.72 -25.66 -14.23
CA GLU A 254 8.65 -25.67 -12.77
C GLU A 254 9.89 -24.99 -12.21
N GLY A 255 9.72 -24.09 -11.26
CA GLY A 255 10.83 -23.28 -10.79
C GLY A 255 10.52 -22.41 -9.58
N VAL A 256 11.55 -21.66 -9.22
CA VAL A 256 11.53 -20.73 -8.09
C VAL A 256 11.92 -19.35 -8.62
N ILE A 257 11.14 -18.34 -8.24
CA ILE A 257 11.42 -16.94 -8.50
C ILE A 257 11.72 -16.27 -7.16
N ARG A 258 12.97 -15.80 -7.00
CA ARG A 258 13.42 -15.07 -5.81
C ARG A 258 13.59 -13.60 -6.13
N VAL A 259 12.90 -12.76 -5.35
CA VAL A 259 12.95 -11.31 -5.49
C VAL A 259 13.31 -10.69 -4.15
N ARG A 260 14.28 -9.78 -4.16
CA ARG A 260 14.66 -9.01 -2.97
C ARG A 260 14.60 -7.51 -3.26
N LEU A 261 13.77 -6.78 -2.52
CA LEU A 261 13.64 -5.33 -2.60
C LEU A 261 13.87 -4.71 -1.22
N GLY A 262 15.12 -4.29 -0.95
CA GLY A 262 15.50 -3.76 0.36
C GLY A 262 15.34 -4.83 1.46
N PRO A 263 14.56 -4.56 2.53
CA PRO A 263 14.29 -5.55 3.58
C PRO A 263 13.28 -6.63 3.17
N ILE A 264 12.58 -6.44 2.05
CA ILE A 264 11.56 -7.37 1.57
C ILE A 264 12.25 -8.44 0.74
N ALA A 265 12.09 -9.71 1.13
CA ALA A 265 12.52 -10.86 0.35
C ALA A 265 11.32 -11.79 0.14
N ALA A 266 11.15 -12.25 -1.09
CA ALA A 266 10.11 -13.17 -1.49
C ALA A 266 10.72 -14.33 -2.31
N SER A 267 10.21 -15.54 -2.08
CA SER A 267 10.59 -16.74 -2.82
C SER A 267 9.31 -17.46 -3.24
N PHE A 268 8.93 -17.30 -4.50
CA PHE A 268 7.75 -17.96 -5.05
C PHE A 268 8.16 -19.27 -5.71
N GLU A 269 7.67 -20.37 -5.16
CA GLU A 269 7.82 -21.71 -5.73
C GLU A 269 6.54 -22.03 -6.51
N GLY A 270 6.69 -22.50 -7.75
CA GLY A 270 5.54 -22.66 -8.64
C GLY A 270 5.83 -23.23 -10.01
N ALA A 271 4.82 -23.14 -10.86
CA ALA A 271 4.85 -23.65 -12.23
C ALA A 271 4.25 -22.62 -13.20
N ALA A 272 4.66 -22.72 -14.47
CA ALA A 272 4.16 -21.88 -15.55
C ALA A 272 3.88 -22.68 -16.82
N ARG A 273 2.75 -22.40 -17.46
CA ARG A 273 2.39 -22.89 -18.79
C ARG A 273 2.94 -21.94 -19.85
N VAL A 274 3.48 -22.49 -20.93
CA VAL A 274 4.07 -21.73 -22.04
C VAL A 274 3.29 -22.04 -23.32
N GLU A 275 2.79 -20.99 -23.97
CA GLU A 275 2.07 -21.02 -25.24
C GLU A 275 2.81 -20.14 -26.24
N ARG A 276 2.88 -20.57 -27.50
CA ARG A 276 3.60 -19.86 -28.55
C ARG A 276 2.85 -19.92 -29.87
N ASP A 277 2.94 -18.84 -30.63
CA ASP A 277 2.37 -18.73 -31.96
C ASP A 277 3.46 -18.33 -32.96
N PRO A 278 3.98 -19.30 -33.75
CA PRO A 278 4.97 -19.03 -34.79
C PRO A 278 4.47 -18.11 -35.91
N ALA A 279 3.16 -18.08 -36.19
CA ALA A 279 2.61 -17.28 -37.28
C ALA A 279 2.68 -15.77 -36.97
N THR A 280 2.57 -15.41 -35.69
CA THR A 280 2.61 -14.02 -35.22
C THR A 280 3.89 -13.66 -34.47
N LEU A 281 4.85 -14.58 -34.37
CA LEU A 281 6.08 -14.46 -33.59
C LEU A 281 5.79 -13.95 -32.16
N SER A 282 4.80 -14.58 -31.53
CA SER A 282 4.32 -14.19 -30.20
C SER A 282 4.23 -15.39 -29.27
N GLY A 283 4.07 -15.10 -27.98
CA GLY A 283 3.83 -16.15 -27.00
C GLY A 283 3.32 -15.60 -25.68
N ARG A 284 2.88 -16.51 -24.84
CA ARG A 284 2.20 -16.26 -23.59
C ARG A 284 2.67 -17.25 -22.54
N ILE A 285 3.03 -16.75 -21.38
CA ILE A 285 3.49 -17.54 -20.24
C ILE A 285 2.56 -17.22 -19.07
N VAL A 286 1.89 -18.23 -18.52
CA VAL A 286 0.96 -18.07 -17.39
C VAL A 286 1.47 -18.91 -16.24
N GLY A 287 1.77 -18.27 -15.11
CA GLY A 287 2.36 -18.93 -13.95
C GLY A 287 1.61 -18.67 -12.66
N ILE A 288 1.75 -19.62 -11.73
CA ILE A 288 1.31 -19.48 -10.35
C ILE A 288 2.47 -19.81 -9.43
N GLY A 289 2.56 -19.11 -8.31
CA GLY A 289 3.61 -19.36 -7.33
C GLY A 289 3.18 -19.00 -5.92
N THR A 290 3.75 -19.67 -4.94
CA THR A 290 3.48 -19.45 -3.52
C THR A 290 4.76 -19.23 -2.75
N ASP A 291 4.71 -18.31 -1.79
CA ASP A 291 5.77 -18.09 -0.82
C ASP A 291 5.27 -18.54 0.56
N GLN A 292 5.83 -19.65 1.03
CA GLN A 292 5.43 -20.26 2.29
C GLN A 292 5.82 -19.42 3.51
N ARG A 293 6.85 -18.58 3.42
CA ARG A 293 7.37 -17.83 4.57
C ARG A 293 6.52 -16.63 4.95
N ASN A 294 5.90 -16.00 3.96
CA ASN A 294 5.07 -14.81 4.15
C ASN A 294 3.60 -15.05 3.75
N HIS A 295 3.21 -16.32 3.57
CA HIS A 295 1.88 -16.74 3.17
C HIS A 295 1.30 -15.92 2.01
N SER A 296 2.14 -15.58 1.03
CA SER A 296 1.75 -14.83 -0.16
C SER A 296 1.64 -15.77 -1.36
N ALA A 297 0.73 -15.45 -2.27
CA ALA A 297 0.58 -16.18 -3.52
C ALA A 297 0.53 -15.20 -4.68
N THR A 298 1.05 -15.61 -5.83
CA THR A 298 1.07 -14.80 -7.04
C THR A 298 0.56 -15.59 -8.24
N GLN A 299 -0.16 -14.90 -9.10
CA GLN A 299 -0.47 -15.32 -10.46
C GLN A 299 0.20 -14.31 -11.39
N GLY A 300 0.93 -14.80 -12.39
CA GLY A 300 1.69 -13.99 -13.34
C GLY A 300 1.35 -14.36 -14.77
N GLU A 301 1.33 -13.37 -15.65
CA GLU A 301 1.20 -13.53 -17.09
C GLU A 301 2.28 -12.70 -17.78
N ILE A 302 3.00 -13.30 -18.72
CA ILE A 302 3.92 -12.57 -19.61
C ILE A 302 3.46 -12.85 -21.04
N ARG A 303 3.11 -11.80 -21.78
CA ARG A 303 2.86 -11.87 -23.22
C ARG A 303 4.01 -11.18 -23.93
N TYR A 304 4.51 -11.77 -25.00
CA TYR A 304 5.52 -11.15 -25.84
C TYR A 304 5.12 -11.15 -27.31
N ARG A 305 5.60 -10.14 -28.04
CA ARG A 305 5.54 -10.09 -29.50
C ARG A 305 6.87 -9.58 -30.05
N LEU A 306 7.37 -10.23 -31.08
CA LEU A 306 8.59 -9.83 -31.77
C LEU A 306 8.24 -8.96 -32.98
N ILE A 307 8.81 -7.75 -33.03
CA ILE A 307 8.59 -6.79 -34.11
C ILE A 307 9.92 -6.59 -34.85
N PRO A 308 9.96 -6.76 -36.18
CA PRO A 308 11.17 -6.50 -36.95
C PRO A 308 11.56 -5.02 -36.89
N LEU A 309 12.83 -4.76 -36.67
CA LEU A 309 13.49 -3.46 -36.76
C LEU A 309 14.56 -3.52 -37.87
N ASP A 310 14.97 -2.35 -38.38
CA ASP A 310 16.08 -2.22 -39.34
C ASP A 310 15.97 -3.17 -40.54
N GLY A 311 14.79 -3.25 -41.15
CA GLY A 311 14.53 -4.13 -42.30
C GLY A 311 14.62 -5.63 -41.98
N GLY A 312 14.54 -6.02 -40.70
CA GLY A 312 14.60 -7.40 -40.24
C GLY A 312 15.97 -7.82 -39.68
N ALA A 313 16.94 -6.91 -39.63
CA ALA A 313 18.26 -7.18 -39.03
C ALA A 313 18.23 -7.16 -37.50
N ALA A 314 17.28 -6.44 -36.89
CA ALA A 314 17.10 -6.33 -35.44
C ALA A 314 15.66 -6.64 -35.04
N THR A 315 15.43 -6.84 -33.74
CA THR A 315 14.10 -7.18 -33.19
C THR A 315 13.78 -6.30 -31.99
N SER A 316 12.57 -5.72 -31.98
CA SER A 316 11.94 -5.21 -30.76
C SER A 316 11.16 -6.34 -30.09
N VAL A 317 11.42 -6.57 -28.82
CA VAL A 317 10.65 -7.50 -27.99
C VAL A 317 9.69 -6.65 -27.15
N ASP A 318 8.42 -6.68 -27.52
CA ASP A 318 7.35 -6.00 -26.80
C ASP A 318 6.77 -6.96 -25.76
N LEU A 319 6.82 -6.60 -24.49
CA LEU A 319 6.38 -7.39 -23.35
C LEU A 319 5.18 -6.74 -22.65
N SER A 320 4.15 -7.52 -22.36
CA SER A 320 3.08 -7.17 -21.43
C SER A 320 3.14 -8.12 -20.25
N ILE A 321 3.49 -7.59 -19.07
CA ILE A 321 3.65 -8.34 -17.83
C ILE A 321 2.46 -8.04 -16.92
N GLY A 322 1.58 -9.03 -16.75
CA GLY A 322 0.46 -9.01 -15.84
C GLY A 322 0.77 -9.77 -14.55
N TYR A 323 0.30 -9.27 -13.40
CA TYR A 323 0.33 -10.06 -12.18
C TYR A 323 -0.84 -9.72 -11.23
N THR A 324 -1.13 -10.69 -10.36
CA THR A 324 -2.00 -10.55 -9.20
C THR A 324 -1.25 -11.12 -8.00
N LEU A 325 -1.21 -10.38 -6.90
CA LEU A 325 -0.55 -10.79 -5.65
C LEU A 325 -1.58 -10.81 -4.54
N THR A 326 -1.58 -11.87 -3.74
CA THR A 326 -2.43 -12.04 -2.57
C THR A 326 -1.58 -12.38 -1.35
N GLY A 327 -2.13 -12.21 -0.15
CA GLY A 327 -1.41 -12.42 1.11
C GLY A 327 -0.65 -11.19 1.61
N MET A 328 0.36 -11.39 2.45
CA MET A 328 1.03 -10.31 3.17
C MET A 328 1.73 -9.31 2.23
N LEU A 329 2.36 -9.79 1.16
CA LEU A 329 3.08 -8.93 0.22
C LEU A 329 2.14 -8.03 -0.62
N ALA A 330 0.87 -8.42 -0.78
CA ALA A 330 -0.13 -7.59 -1.47
C ALA A 330 -0.37 -6.25 -0.76
N GLN A 331 -0.14 -6.20 0.56
CA GLN A 331 -0.31 -4.99 1.37
C GLN A 331 0.84 -3.97 1.21
N VAL A 332 1.97 -4.40 0.63
CA VAL A 332 3.20 -3.60 0.51
C VAL A 332 3.46 -3.17 -0.94
N GLY A 333 2.72 -3.71 -1.89
CA GLY A 333 2.87 -3.48 -3.33
C GLY A 333 2.51 -2.06 -3.77
N ARG A 334 3.44 -1.11 -3.66
CA ARG A 334 3.29 0.21 -4.29
C ARG A 334 3.49 0.09 -5.81
N PRO A 335 2.52 0.49 -6.65
CA PRO A 335 2.61 0.31 -8.10
C PRO A 335 3.87 0.89 -8.76
N GLY A 336 4.40 2.00 -8.20
CA GLY A 336 5.63 2.63 -8.69
C GLY A 336 6.90 1.79 -8.44
N LEU A 337 6.99 1.14 -7.27
CA LEU A 337 8.16 0.31 -6.94
C LEU A 337 8.20 -0.96 -7.80
N VAL A 338 7.05 -1.58 -8.04
CA VAL A 338 6.95 -2.78 -8.88
C VAL A 338 7.31 -2.46 -10.34
N ARG A 339 6.88 -1.29 -10.84
CA ARG A 339 7.24 -0.84 -12.18
C ARG A 339 8.75 -0.62 -12.35
N ASP A 340 9.40 -0.01 -11.36
CA ASP A 340 10.84 0.21 -11.39
C ASP A 340 11.63 -1.10 -11.27
N LEU A 341 11.15 -2.05 -10.46
CA LEU A 341 11.71 -3.40 -10.39
C LEU A 341 11.59 -4.12 -11.73
N ALA A 342 10.40 -4.15 -12.32
CA ALA A 342 10.15 -4.80 -13.61
C ALA A 342 11.04 -4.23 -14.72
N ARG A 343 11.20 -2.90 -14.77
CA ARG A 343 12.09 -2.24 -15.73
C ARG A 343 13.55 -2.70 -15.59
N ARG A 344 14.05 -2.81 -14.36
CA ARG A 344 15.43 -3.27 -14.08
C ARG A 344 15.63 -4.72 -14.46
N LEU A 345 14.70 -5.60 -14.09
CA LEU A 345 14.76 -7.02 -14.43
C LEU A 345 14.74 -7.24 -15.96
N VAL A 346 13.91 -6.49 -16.70
CA VAL A 346 13.86 -6.57 -18.17
C VAL A 346 15.17 -6.07 -18.79
N ALA A 347 15.75 -4.98 -18.29
CA ALA A 347 17.02 -4.47 -18.79
C ALA A 347 18.18 -5.46 -18.58
N GLU A 348 18.24 -6.07 -17.39
CA GLU A 348 19.26 -7.08 -17.06
C GLU A 348 19.06 -8.37 -17.87
N PHE A 349 17.82 -8.82 -18.00
CA PHE A 349 17.44 -9.95 -18.86
C PHE A 349 17.86 -9.72 -20.31
N ALA A 350 17.57 -8.55 -20.88
CA ALA A 350 17.94 -8.22 -22.26
C ALA A 350 19.47 -8.30 -22.47
N GLY A 351 20.24 -7.75 -21.52
CA GLY A 351 21.71 -7.81 -21.58
C GLY A 351 22.29 -9.21 -21.35
N ASN A 352 21.65 -10.05 -20.54
CA ASN A 352 22.01 -11.46 -20.36
C ASN A 352 21.71 -12.25 -21.63
N LEU A 353 20.54 -12.03 -22.22
CA LEU A 353 20.07 -12.71 -23.42
C LEU A 353 20.95 -12.39 -24.64
N ASP A 354 21.35 -11.14 -24.83
CA ASP A 354 22.28 -10.76 -25.91
C ASP A 354 23.66 -11.44 -25.75
N ARG A 355 24.20 -11.47 -24.53
CA ARG A 355 25.46 -12.19 -24.24
C ARG A 355 25.34 -13.69 -24.50
N HIS A 356 24.21 -14.29 -24.11
CA HIS A 356 23.96 -15.69 -24.37
C HIS A 356 23.86 -15.98 -25.87
N MET A 357 23.13 -15.15 -26.62
CA MET A 357 22.96 -15.29 -28.08
C MET A 357 24.23 -15.00 -28.90
N SER A 358 25.18 -14.25 -28.34
CA SER A 358 26.50 -13.99 -28.94
C SER A 358 27.56 -15.04 -28.55
N GLY A 359 27.25 -15.95 -27.62
CA GLY A 359 28.19 -16.98 -27.15
C GLY A 359 29.27 -16.45 -26.20
N ALA A 360 29.10 -15.25 -25.64
CA ALA A 360 30.00 -14.70 -24.63
C ALA A 360 29.86 -15.49 -23.31
N PRO A 361 30.95 -15.73 -22.55
CA PRO A 361 30.87 -16.50 -21.30
C PRO A 361 29.90 -15.85 -20.32
N SER A 362 28.92 -16.64 -19.88
CA SER A 362 27.95 -16.27 -18.87
C SER A 362 28.63 -16.18 -17.51
N GLY A 363 28.90 -14.97 -17.03
CA GLY A 363 29.15 -14.75 -15.60
C GLY A 363 27.95 -15.25 -14.82
N GLN A 364 28.16 -16.11 -13.81
CA GLN A 364 27.10 -16.64 -12.95
C GLN A 364 26.17 -15.50 -12.54
N ALA A 365 24.90 -15.59 -12.91
CA ALA A 365 23.87 -14.66 -12.44
C ALA A 365 23.79 -14.83 -10.92
N ALA A 366 24.37 -13.87 -10.19
CA ALA A 366 24.15 -13.78 -8.75
C ALA A 366 22.64 -13.66 -8.49
N PRO A 367 22.13 -14.09 -7.32
CA PRO A 367 20.78 -13.73 -6.90
C PRO A 367 20.59 -12.23 -7.13
N ALA A 368 19.40 -11.81 -7.58
CA ALA A 368 19.06 -10.40 -7.78
C ALA A 368 19.12 -9.65 -6.43
N GLU A 369 20.32 -9.34 -5.96
CA GLU A 369 20.58 -8.53 -4.80
C GLU A 369 20.50 -7.07 -5.23
N LEU A 370 19.31 -6.51 -5.09
CA LEU A 370 19.13 -5.07 -5.16
C LEU A 370 19.81 -4.43 -3.95
N SER A 371 21.12 -4.19 -4.08
CA SER A 371 21.89 -3.38 -3.16
C SER A 371 21.31 -1.96 -3.12
N PHE A 372 20.85 -1.56 -1.94
CA PHE A 372 20.35 -0.21 -1.62
C PHE A 372 21.31 0.91 -2.05
N TRP A 373 22.62 0.60 -2.14
CA TRP A 373 23.65 1.54 -2.55
C TRP A 373 23.58 1.92 -4.03
N SER A 374 23.08 1.04 -4.90
CA SER A 374 22.92 1.35 -6.34
C SER A 374 21.86 2.44 -6.56
N LEU A 375 20.73 2.38 -5.84
CA LEU A 375 19.66 3.38 -5.85
C LEU A 375 20.10 4.73 -5.26
N ALA A 376 20.87 4.70 -4.16
CA ALA A 376 21.46 5.90 -3.60
C ALA A 376 22.44 6.53 -4.60
N SER A 377 23.28 5.72 -5.26
CA SER A 377 24.31 6.22 -6.20
C SER A 377 23.73 6.84 -7.46
N ASP A 378 22.61 6.34 -7.98
CA ASP A 378 21.97 6.87 -9.20
C ASP A 378 21.18 8.15 -8.89
N VAL A 379 20.54 8.23 -7.72
CA VAL A 379 19.92 9.47 -7.24
C VAL A 379 20.98 10.52 -6.90
N LEU A 380 22.11 10.12 -6.32
CA LEU A 380 23.24 11.01 -6.05
C LEU A 380 23.88 11.49 -7.35
N ARG A 381 24.10 10.60 -8.34
CA ARG A 381 24.64 10.96 -9.66
C ARG A 381 23.68 11.85 -10.44
N ALA A 382 22.37 11.57 -10.42
CA ALA A 382 21.37 12.40 -11.07
C ALA A 382 21.19 13.78 -10.39
N ARG A 383 21.40 13.87 -9.07
CA ARG A 383 21.45 15.16 -8.34
C ARG A 383 22.75 15.91 -8.58
N LEU A 384 23.90 15.22 -8.59
CA LEU A 384 25.21 15.80 -8.88
C LEU A 384 25.25 16.33 -10.32
N ALA A 385 24.78 15.57 -11.31
CA ALA A 385 24.69 16.03 -12.70
C ALA A 385 23.79 17.28 -12.85
N ARG A 386 22.68 17.36 -12.10
CA ARG A 386 21.81 18.55 -12.07
C ARG A 386 22.44 19.75 -11.35
N MET A 387 23.26 19.52 -10.34
CA MET A 387 24.02 20.57 -9.64
C MET A 387 25.16 21.10 -10.52
N PHE A 388 25.96 20.22 -11.12
CA PHE A 388 27.06 20.60 -12.00
C PHE A 388 26.58 21.22 -13.31
N GLY A 389 25.45 20.75 -13.86
CA GLY A 389 24.82 21.38 -15.04
C GLY A 389 24.31 22.81 -14.79
N ARG A 390 23.93 23.15 -13.55
CA ARG A 390 23.53 24.52 -13.15
C ARG A 390 24.72 25.43 -12.83
N VAL A 391 25.86 24.88 -12.44
CA VAL A 391 27.07 25.66 -12.13
C VAL A 391 27.85 26.04 -13.39
N PHE A 392 27.76 25.24 -14.47
CA PHE A 392 28.50 25.49 -15.72
C PHE A 392 27.71 26.25 -16.82
N THR A 393 26.42 26.55 -16.61
CA THR A 393 25.59 27.30 -17.58
C THR A 393 25.26 28.74 -17.15
N GLY A 394 25.83 29.22 -16.04
CA GLY A 394 25.54 30.52 -15.42
C GLY A 394 26.57 31.63 -15.66
N LYS A 395 27.38 31.58 -16.72
CA LYS A 395 28.24 32.71 -17.13
C LYS A 395 28.32 32.81 -18.65
N GLY A 396 27.64 33.81 -19.21
CA GLY A 396 27.84 34.25 -20.59
C GLY A 396 26.64 35.01 -21.15
N GLY A 397 26.70 36.34 -21.13
CA GLY A 397 25.80 37.18 -21.93
C GLY A 397 25.26 38.43 -21.24
N ALA A 398 26.17 39.34 -20.85
CA ALA A 398 25.85 40.75 -20.72
C ALA A 398 27.03 41.54 -21.31
N GLU A 399 26.98 41.72 -22.62
CA GLU A 399 27.44 42.89 -23.40
C GLU A 399 26.79 42.82 -24.78
#